data_AF-A0A969AGI8-F1
#
_entry.id   AF-A0A969AGI8-F1
#
_cell.length_a   1.000
_cell.length_b   1.000
_cell.length_c   1.000
_cell.angle_alpha   90.00
_cell.angle_beta   90.00
_cell.angle_gamma   90.00
#
_symmetry.space_group_name_H-M   'P 1'
#
loop_
_entity.id
_entity.type
_entity.pdbx_description
1 polymer ?
#
loop_
_entity_poly.entity_id
_entity_poly.type
_entity_poly.pdbx_seq_one_letter_code
_entity_poly.pdbx_strand_id
1 'polypeptide(L)'
;MGRATVVLNPQYLFENFVPGPSNNFAYAAAVAVADQPGKSYNPLFLHGSVGLGKTHLLQGICHRMMERRPDMRILYLSCETFTNHFVAAVANGELDSFRYRYRHVDVLLIDDIHFLADRERTQEEFFHTFNTLYNANKQIILSSDSNPAEIPTLEERLVSRFKWASSPASTPRSTRRASRSSAARWTCTAFSSRTRRCASSRRASVPTSGNSKGR
;
A
#
# COMPACT_ATOMS: atom_id res chain seq x y z
N MET A 1 9.21 0.44 29.08
CA MET A 1 9.98 1.03 27.95
C MET A 1 9.84 0.12 26.74
N GLY A 2 9.04 0.50 25.74
CA GLY A 2 8.87 -0.29 24.51
C GLY A 2 9.94 0.05 23.49
N ARG A 3 11.16 -0.50 23.64
CA ARG A 3 12.14 -0.48 22.54
C ARG A 3 11.59 -1.31 21.38
N ALA A 4 11.80 -0.85 20.15
CA ALA A 4 11.48 -1.63 18.96
C ALA A 4 12.30 -2.93 18.97
N THR A 5 11.67 -4.06 19.29
CA THR A 5 12.24 -5.42 19.15
C THR A 5 12.20 -5.85 17.69
N VAL A 6 12.57 -4.95 16.79
CA VAL A 6 12.55 -5.15 15.34
C VAL A 6 13.99 -5.33 14.91
N VAL A 7 14.32 -6.54 14.45
CA VAL A 7 15.61 -6.82 13.81
C VAL A 7 15.57 -6.22 12.41
N LEU A 8 15.90 -4.94 12.30
CA LEU A 8 16.08 -4.25 11.02
C LEU A 8 17.44 -4.62 10.43
N ASN A 9 17.47 -4.93 9.13
CA ASN A 9 18.73 -5.11 8.41
C ASN A 9 19.39 -3.74 8.19
N PRO A 10 20.62 -3.49 8.68
CA PRO A 10 21.31 -2.21 8.49
C PRO A 10 21.65 -1.91 7.02
N GLN A 11 21.54 -2.87 6.10
CA GLN A 11 21.72 -2.65 4.67
C GLN A 11 20.50 -2.02 3.99
N TYR A 12 19.30 -2.13 4.57
CA TYR A 12 18.04 -1.66 3.97
C TYR A 12 17.76 -0.19 4.28
N LEU A 13 18.73 0.67 4.02
CA LEU A 13 18.64 2.13 4.12
C LEU A 13 18.07 2.73 2.83
N PHE A 14 17.40 3.88 2.92
CA PHE A 14 16.94 4.62 1.74
C PHE A 14 18.06 5.02 0.78
N GLU A 15 19.27 5.25 1.32
CA GLU A 15 20.47 5.62 0.57
C GLU A 15 20.94 4.50 -0.37
N ASN A 16 20.72 3.25 0.02
CA ASN A 16 21.05 2.06 -0.76
C ASN A 16 19.96 1.67 -1.76
N PHE A 17 18.80 2.35 -1.75
CA PHE A 17 17.71 2.09 -2.68
C PHE A 17 17.89 2.94 -3.94
N VAL A 18 17.90 2.33 -5.12
CA VAL A 18 18.07 3.04 -6.40
C VAL A 18 16.69 3.45 -6.96
N PRO A 19 16.32 4.74 -6.94
CA PRO A 19 15.09 5.22 -7.57
C PRO A 19 15.25 5.25 -9.09
N GLY A 20 14.21 4.79 -9.79
CA GLY A 20 14.06 4.82 -11.25
C GLY A 20 12.58 5.01 -11.62
N PRO A 21 12.25 5.20 -12.91
CA PRO A 21 10.92 5.64 -13.34
C PRO A 21 9.76 4.79 -12.77
N SER A 22 9.95 3.48 -12.67
CA SER A 22 8.94 2.53 -12.19
C SER A 22 8.73 2.56 -10.67
N ASN A 23 9.76 2.78 -9.85
CA ASN A 23 9.66 2.72 -8.38
C ASN A 23 9.68 4.12 -7.70
N ASN A 24 9.98 5.19 -8.44
CA ASN A 24 10.14 6.55 -7.90
C ASN A 24 8.91 7.05 -7.12
N PHE A 25 7.69 6.69 -7.52
CA PHE A 25 6.49 7.04 -6.77
C PHE A 25 6.44 6.37 -5.39
N ALA A 26 6.75 5.06 -5.32
CA ALA A 26 6.79 4.31 -4.07
C ALA A 26 7.90 4.84 -3.13
N TYR A 27 9.07 5.13 -3.69
CA TYR A 27 10.18 5.76 -2.96
C TYR A 27 9.81 7.14 -2.41
N ALA A 28 9.24 8.02 -3.23
CA ALA A 28 8.83 9.36 -2.80
C ALA A 28 7.73 9.32 -1.72
N ALA A 29 6.78 8.40 -1.83
CA ALA A 29 5.74 8.20 -0.81
C ALA A 29 6.35 7.64 0.50
N ALA A 30 7.26 6.68 0.42
CA ALA A 30 7.97 6.13 1.58
C ALA A 30 8.79 7.21 2.32
N VAL A 31 9.54 8.05 1.58
CA VAL A 31 10.29 9.17 2.17
C VAL A 31 9.35 10.19 2.83
N ALA A 32 8.23 10.55 2.18
CA ALA A 32 7.26 11.48 2.76
C ALA A 32 6.61 10.95 4.05
N VAL A 33 6.33 9.65 4.12
CA VAL A 33 5.80 8.98 5.32
C VAL A 33 6.86 8.87 6.42
N ALA A 34 8.11 8.60 6.07
CA ALA A 34 9.22 8.56 7.03
C ALA A 34 9.48 9.94 7.68
N ASP A 35 9.36 11.03 6.90
CA ASP A 35 9.55 12.40 7.39
C ASP A 35 8.32 12.93 8.16
N GLN A 36 7.10 12.56 7.77
CA GLN A 36 5.85 13.07 8.36
C GLN A 36 4.79 11.98 8.58
N PRO A 37 5.07 10.98 9.46
CA PRO A 37 4.10 9.93 9.78
C PRO A 37 2.79 10.48 10.34
N GLY A 38 1.69 9.87 9.91
CA GLY A 38 0.32 10.23 10.29
C GLY A 38 -0.25 11.45 9.55
N LYS A 39 0.58 12.24 8.85
CA LYS A 39 0.15 13.45 8.13
C LYS A 39 -0.04 13.24 6.63
N SER A 40 0.82 12.46 6.00
CA SER A 40 0.76 12.14 4.56
C SER A 40 0.64 10.64 4.38
N TYR A 41 -0.17 10.19 3.41
CA TYR A 41 -0.31 8.76 3.04
C TYR A 41 -0.50 7.82 4.25
N ASN A 42 -1.64 7.91 4.93
CA ASN A 42 -1.96 7.05 6.08
C ASN A 42 -3.29 6.30 5.88
N PRO A 43 -3.31 4.99 5.52
CA PRO A 43 -2.15 4.14 5.42
C PRO A 43 -1.33 4.45 4.16
N LEU A 44 -0.09 3.97 4.15
CA LEU A 44 0.70 3.80 2.94
C LEU A 44 0.55 2.35 2.49
N PHE A 45 0.11 2.12 1.25
CA PHE A 45 0.00 0.77 0.68
C PHE A 45 1.03 0.60 -0.44
N LEU A 46 2.06 -0.21 -0.19
CA LEU A 46 3.09 -0.56 -1.16
C LEU A 46 2.73 -1.89 -1.82
N HIS A 47 2.71 -1.95 -3.16
CA HIS A 47 2.46 -3.20 -3.85
C HIS A 47 3.20 -3.32 -5.17
N GLY A 48 3.46 -4.58 -5.54
CA GLY A 48 4.20 -4.96 -6.72
C GLY A 48 4.88 -6.31 -6.50
N SER A 49 5.26 -6.97 -7.58
CA SER A 49 5.85 -8.32 -7.58
C SER A 49 7.03 -8.50 -6.62
N VAL A 50 7.32 -9.76 -6.31
CA VAL A 50 8.49 -10.20 -5.54
C VAL A 50 9.78 -9.60 -6.14
N GLY A 51 10.74 -9.26 -5.27
CA GLY A 51 12.05 -8.72 -5.69
C GLY A 51 12.08 -7.22 -6.04
N LEU A 52 10.94 -6.51 -6.06
CA LEU A 52 10.90 -5.06 -6.33
C LEU A 52 11.36 -4.16 -5.16
N GLY A 53 11.78 -4.74 -4.03
CA GLY A 53 12.30 -3.98 -2.88
C GLY A 53 11.27 -3.44 -1.90
N LYS A 54 10.07 -4.03 -1.80
CA LYS A 54 9.04 -3.66 -0.80
C LYS A 54 9.59 -3.67 0.63
N THR A 55 10.18 -4.79 1.04
CA THR A 55 10.83 -4.99 2.34
C THR A 55 11.98 -4.01 2.60
N HIS A 56 12.76 -3.66 1.57
CA HIS A 56 13.81 -2.64 1.65
C HIS A 56 13.19 -1.27 1.96
N LEU A 57 12.17 -0.84 1.20
CA LEU A 57 11.48 0.43 1.46
C LEU A 57 10.85 0.48 2.86
N LEU A 58 10.21 -0.60 3.32
CA LEU A 58 9.63 -0.68 4.66
C LEU A 58 10.67 -0.51 5.76
N GLN A 59 11.79 -1.23 5.68
CA GLN A 59 12.85 -1.11 6.68
C GLN A 59 13.58 0.24 6.59
N GLY A 60 13.72 0.82 5.38
CA GLY A 60 14.22 2.18 5.18
C GLY A 60 13.34 3.23 5.86
N ILE A 61 12.00 3.08 5.81
CA ILE A 61 11.07 3.91 6.56
C ILE A 61 11.35 3.79 8.07
N CYS A 62 11.47 2.57 8.60
CA CYS A 62 11.76 2.33 10.01
C CYS A 62 13.06 2.99 10.47
N HIS A 63 14.17 2.79 9.75
CA HIS A 63 15.48 3.40 10.06
C HIS A 63 15.39 4.92 10.14
N ARG A 64 14.87 5.57 9.09
CA ARG A 64 14.74 7.04 9.02
C ARG A 64 13.78 7.61 10.09
N MET A 65 12.76 6.85 10.48
CA MET A 65 11.89 7.23 11.60
C MET A 65 12.62 7.13 12.96
N MET A 66 13.39 6.06 13.19
CA MET A 66 14.16 5.85 14.43
C MET A 66 15.28 6.89 14.58
N GLU A 67 15.96 7.25 13.50
CA GLU A 67 16.97 8.32 13.48
C GLU A 67 16.37 9.69 13.87
N ARG A 68 15.18 10.01 13.36
CA ARG A 68 14.52 11.31 13.58
C ARG A 68 13.82 11.41 14.93
N ARG A 69 13.23 10.30 15.42
CA ARG A 69 12.41 10.24 16.64
C ARG A 69 12.60 8.89 17.33
N PRO A 70 13.68 8.71 18.11
CA PRO A 70 14.03 7.43 18.76
C PRO A 70 13.06 7.03 19.88
N ASP A 71 12.14 7.92 20.26
CA ASP A 71 11.04 7.71 21.22
C ASP A 71 9.80 7.05 20.58
N MET A 72 9.69 7.00 19.25
CA MET A 72 8.56 6.39 18.54
C MET A 72 8.43 4.89 18.81
N ARG A 73 7.20 4.43 19.09
CA ARG A 73 6.88 3.00 19.12
C ARG A 73 6.53 2.53 17.72
N ILE A 74 7.52 1.95 17.06
CA ILE A 74 7.41 1.35 15.73
C ILE A 74 7.27 -0.16 15.88
N LEU A 75 6.25 -0.74 15.25
CA LEU A 75 6.00 -2.17 15.24
C LEU A 75 5.98 -2.66 13.79
N TYR A 76 7.02 -3.40 13.39
CA TYR A 76 7.14 -4.07 12.10
C TYR A 76 7.09 -5.59 12.27
N LEU A 77 6.29 -6.26 11.45
CA LEU A 77 6.13 -7.71 11.41
C LEU A 77 5.51 -8.16 10.07
N SER A 78 5.60 -9.46 9.77
CA SER A 78 4.83 -10.06 8.68
C SER A 78 3.37 -10.32 9.08
N CYS A 79 2.48 -10.39 8.10
CA CYS A 79 1.09 -10.79 8.29
C CYS A 79 0.95 -12.19 8.90
N GLU A 80 1.86 -13.11 8.58
CA GLU A 80 1.93 -14.44 9.20
C GLU A 80 2.23 -14.33 10.70
N THR A 81 3.20 -13.50 11.09
CA THR A 81 3.55 -13.26 12.51
C THR A 81 2.36 -12.66 13.27
N PHE A 82 1.61 -11.73 12.64
CA PHE A 82 0.38 -11.18 13.22
C PHE A 82 -0.65 -12.28 13.47
N THR A 83 -0.86 -13.14 12.48
CA THR A 83 -1.79 -14.29 12.55
C THR A 83 -1.40 -15.26 13.66
N ASN A 84 -0.13 -15.63 13.76
CA ASN A 84 0.37 -16.55 14.78
C ASN A 84 0.24 -15.97 16.19
N HIS A 85 0.56 -14.67 16.37
CA HIS A 85 0.33 -13.98 17.64
C HIS A 85 -1.17 -13.90 18.01
N PHE A 86 -2.06 -13.72 17.03
CA PHE A 86 -3.51 -13.69 17.27
C PHE A 86 -4.03 -15.06 17.70
N VAL A 87 -3.67 -16.13 16.99
CA VAL A 87 -4.06 -17.50 17.33
C VAL A 87 -3.55 -17.90 18.72
N ALA A 88 -2.30 -17.56 19.05
CA ALA A 88 -1.74 -17.80 20.39
C ALA A 88 -2.49 -17.02 21.48
N ALA A 89 -2.81 -15.74 21.25
CA ALA A 89 -3.55 -14.93 22.21
C ALA A 89 -4.99 -15.42 22.41
N VAL A 90 -5.65 -15.93 21.36
CA VAL A 90 -6.97 -16.58 21.48
C VAL A 90 -6.86 -17.88 22.29
N ALA A 91 -5.86 -18.72 22.01
CA ALA A 91 -5.67 -19.99 22.71
C ALA A 91 -5.34 -19.83 24.21
N ASN A 92 -4.56 -18.81 24.56
CA ASN A 92 -4.14 -18.52 25.94
C ASN A 92 -5.12 -17.60 26.70
N GLY A 93 -6.12 -17.03 26.04
CA GLY A 93 -7.02 -16.03 26.64
C GLY A 93 -6.43 -14.62 26.80
N GLU A 94 -5.28 -14.33 26.18
CA GLU A 94 -4.50 -13.09 26.34
C GLU A 94 -4.86 -12.00 25.30
N LEU A 95 -6.12 -11.99 24.82
CA LEU A 95 -6.57 -11.08 23.76
C LEU A 95 -6.40 -9.59 24.08
N ASP A 96 -6.50 -9.18 25.35
CA ASP A 96 -6.32 -7.78 25.74
C ASP A 96 -4.84 -7.36 25.70
N SER A 97 -3.93 -8.26 26.09
CA SER A 97 -2.47 -8.07 25.93
C SER A 97 -2.07 -7.95 24.46
N PHE A 98 -2.66 -8.79 23.60
CA PHE A 98 -2.52 -8.69 22.14
C PHE A 98 -3.01 -7.32 21.65
N ARG A 99 -4.25 -6.93 21.99
CA ARG A 99 -4.84 -5.64 21.55
C ARG A 99 -4.03 -4.45 22.02
N TYR A 100 -3.54 -4.44 23.26
CA TYR A 100 -2.67 -3.39 23.75
C TYR A 100 -1.37 -3.30 22.93
N ARG A 101 -0.69 -4.43 22.69
CA ARG A 101 0.55 -4.49 21.90
C ARG A 101 0.39 -3.91 20.49
N TYR A 102 -0.74 -4.16 19.82
CA TYR A 102 -0.96 -3.70 18.44
C TYR A 102 -1.63 -2.34 18.31
N ARG A 103 -2.45 -1.92 19.28
CA ARG A 103 -3.20 -0.64 19.23
C ARG A 103 -2.50 0.49 19.96
N HIS A 104 -1.49 0.20 20.80
CA HIS A 104 -0.74 1.20 21.56
C HIS A 104 0.64 1.53 20.93
N VAL A 105 0.68 1.59 19.60
CA VAL A 105 1.86 1.95 18.80
C VAL A 105 1.68 3.32 18.14
N ASP A 106 2.78 3.90 17.65
CA ASP A 106 2.76 5.16 16.90
C ASP A 106 2.88 4.91 15.38
N VAL A 107 3.52 3.81 14.99
CA VAL A 107 3.56 3.28 13.62
C VAL A 107 3.36 1.77 13.64
N LEU A 108 2.44 1.28 12.81
CA LEU A 108 2.27 -0.14 12.49
C LEU A 108 2.71 -0.39 11.05
N LEU A 109 3.63 -1.33 10.85
CA LEU A 109 4.05 -1.82 9.54
C LEU A 109 3.74 -3.32 9.43
N ILE A 110 2.96 -3.71 8.43
CA ILE A 110 2.71 -5.13 8.11
C ILE A 110 3.29 -5.44 6.72
N ASP A 111 4.24 -6.37 6.67
CA ASP A 111 4.71 -6.97 5.42
C ASP A 111 3.76 -8.10 4.96
N ASP A 112 3.63 -8.25 3.65
CA ASP A 112 2.89 -9.35 2.99
C ASP A 112 1.44 -9.56 3.48
N ILE A 113 0.65 -8.48 3.51
CA ILE A 113 -0.77 -8.47 3.93
C ILE A 113 -1.67 -9.41 3.09
N HIS A 114 -1.20 -9.87 1.93
CA HIS A 114 -1.94 -10.80 1.08
C HIS A 114 -2.15 -12.17 1.76
N PHE A 115 -1.29 -12.58 2.70
CA PHE A 115 -1.49 -13.78 3.52
C PHE A 115 -2.68 -13.70 4.50
N LEU A 116 -3.32 -12.54 4.66
CA LEU A 116 -4.52 -12.38 5.48
C LEU A 116 -5.79 -12.98 4.82
N ALA A 117 -5.76 -13.16 3.50
CA ALA A 117 -6.87 -13.62 2.66
C ALA A 117 -7.56 -14.88 3.21
N ASP A 118 -6.81 -15.87 3.65
CA ASP A 118 -7.33 -17.19 4.04
C ASP A 118 -7.72 -17.28 5.54
N ARG A 119 -7.79 -16.14 6.25
CA ARG A 119 -7.84 -16.09 7.72
C ARG A 119 -8.94 -15.16 8.26
N GLU A 120 -10.22 -15.45 7.97
CA GLU A 120 -11.40 -14.63 8.33
C GLU A 120 -11.35 -13.98 9.73
N ARG A 121 -11.26 -14.77 10.82
CA ARG A 121 -11.19 -14.23 12.20
C ARG A 121 -10.01 -13.27 12.43
N THR A 122 -8.91 -13.47 11.69
CA THR A 122 -7.73 -12.60 11.74
C THR A 122 -7.95 -11.33 10.90
N GLN A 123 -8.67 -11.41 9.78
CA GLN A 123 -9.13 -10.24 9.02
C GLN A 123 -9.99 -9.31 9.89
N GLU A 124 -10.92 -9.87 10.68
CA GLU A 124 -11.78 -9.09 11.58
C GLU A 124 -10.98 -8.34 12.67
N GLU A 125 -10.14 -9.02 13.43
CA GLU A 125 -9.33 -8.37 14.49
C GLU A 125 -8.28 -7.41 13.89
N PHE A 126 -7.74 -7.70 12.70
CA PHE A 126 -6.93 -6.75 11.95
C PHE A 126 -7.74 -5.50 11.56
N PHE A 127 -8.96 -5.65 11.05
CA PHE A 127 -9.84 -4.52 10.71
C PHE A 127 -10.14 -3.65 11.94
N HIS A 128 -10.42 -4.24 13.10
CA HIS A 128 -10.63 -3.48 14.35
C HIS A 128 -9.36 -2.75 14.82
N THR A 129 -8.20 -3.39 14.70
CA THR A 129 -6.90 -2.78 15.02
C THR A 129 -6.56 -1.64 14.06
N PHE A 130 -6.75 -1.84 12.75
CA PHE A 130 -6.59 -0.84 11.70
C PHE A 130 -7.46 0.40 11.97
N ASN A 131 -8.76 0.21 12.23
CA ASN A 131 -9.67 1.33 12.50
C ASN A 131 -9.26 2.11 13.76
N THR A 132 -8.83 1.40 14.82
CA THR A 132 -8.38 2.03 16.07
C THR A 132 -7.18 2.93 15.83
N LEU A 133 -6.15 2.42 15.15
CA LEU A 133 -4.93 3.17 14.82
C LEU A 133 -5.22 4.33 13.85
N TYR A 134 -6.03 4.08 12.82
CA TYR A 134 -6.41 5.08 11.82
C TYR A 134 -7.15 6.27 12.44
N ASN A 135 -8.18 6.00 13.26
CA ASN A 135 -8.95 7.04 13.96
C ASN A 135 -8.09 7.80 14.98
N ALA A 136 -7.06 7.17 15.55
CA ALA A 136 -6.08 7.80 16.43
C ALA A 136 -4.94 8.52 15.67
N ASN A 137 -5.04 8.69 14.35
CA ASN A 137 -4.03 9.28 13.46
C ASN A 137 -2.63 8.65 13.59
N LYS A 138 -2.55 7.37 13.95
CA LYS A 138 -1.30 6.59 13.95
C LYS A 138 -0.96 6.19 12.53
N GLN A 139 0.32 6.15 12.20
CA GLN A 139 0.74 5.77 10.85
C GLN A 139 0.58 4.26 10.66
N ILE A 140 -0.06 3.87 9.57
CA ILE A 140 -0.17 2.48 9.14
C ILE A 140 0.55 2.33 7.80
N ILE A 141 1.33 1.26 7.64
CA ILE A 141 2.07 0.96 6.40
C ILE A 141 1.88 -0.52 6.08
N LEU A 142 1.48 -0.83 4.86
CA LEU A 142 1.12 -2.17 4.42
C LEU A 142 1.86 -2.51 3.13
N SER A 143 2.27 -3.77 3.00
CA SER A 143 2.91 -4.32 1.81
C SER A 143 2.14 -5.52 1.25
N SER A 144 2.17 -5.69 -0.06
CA SER A 144 1.52 -6.81 -0.77
C SER A 144 2.24 -7.13 -2.08
N ASP A 145 2.27 -8.39 -2.49
CA ASP A 145 2.64 -8.77 -3.86
C ASP A 145 1.55 -8.40 -4.88
N SER A 146 0.28 -8.54 -4.47
CA SER A 146 -0.91 -8.32 -5.30
C SER A 146 -1.57 -6.94 -5.06
N ASN A 147 -2.30 -6.42 -6.04
CA ASN A 147 -3.13 -5.22 -5.89
C ASN A 147 -4.23 -5.47 -4.83
N PRO A 148 -4.64 -4.48 -4.00
CA PRO A 148 -5.79 -4.63 -3.10
C PRO A 148 -7.07 -5.18 -3.72
N ALA A 149 -7.30 -4.93 -5.01
CA ALA A 149 -8.48 -5.44 -5.73
C ALA A 149 -8.32 -6.88 -6.25
N GLU A 150 -7.12 -7.44 -6.20
CA GLU A 150 -6.74 -8.77 -6.72
C GLU A 150 -6.42 -9.78 -5.60
N ILE A 151 -6.36 -9.33 -4.33
CA ILE A 151 -6.24 -10.24 -3.19
C ILE A 151 -7.57 -11.01 -3.06
N PRO A 152 -7.59 -12.35 -3.24
CA PRO A 152 -8.80 -13.15 -3.07
C PRO A 152 -9.27 -13.10 -1.63
N THR A 153 -10.57 -13.37 -1.39
CA THR A 153 -11.21 -13.52 -0.06
C THR A 153 -10.99 -12.39 0.97
N LEU A 154 -10.34 -11.29 0.59
CA LEU A 154 -10.19 -10.09 1.41
C LEU A 154 -11.49 -9.28 1.40
N GLU A 155 -12.00 -8.95 2.59
CA GLU A 155 -13.27 -8.24 2.72
C GLU A 155 -13.28 -6.88 1.98
N GLU A 156 -14.38 -6.57 1.29
CA GLU A 156 -14.52 -5.33 0.51
C GLU A 156 -14.31 -4.05 1.36
N ARG A 157 -14.61 -4.12 2.67
CA ARG A 157 -14.33 -3.04 3.63
C ARG A 157 -12.82 -2.77 3.78
N LEU A 158 -11.98 -3.81 3.85
CA LEU A 158 -10.51 -3.67 3.89
C LEU A 158 -9.98 -3.21 2.53
N VAL A 159 -10.45 -3.81 1.43
CA VAL A 159 -10.10 -3.40 0.06
C VAL A 159 -10.38 -1.91 -0.16
N SER A 160 -11.52 -1.41 0.31
CA SER A 160 -11.88 0.02 0.25
C SER A 160 -10.93 0.90 1.07
N ARG A 161 -10.49 0.43 2.25
CA ARG A 161 -9.48 1.12 3.08
C ARG A 161 -8.06 1.06 2.52
N PHE A 162 -7.77 0.17 1.57
CA PHE A 162 -6.47 0.12 0.88
C PHE A 162 -6.49 0.90 -0.45
N LYS A 163 -7.62 0.88 -1.18
CA LYS A 163 -7.78 1.61 -2.45
C LYS A 163 -7.55 3.12 -2.32
N TRP A 164 -8.11 3.77 -1.28
CA TRP A 164 -7.94 5.21 -1.11
C TRP A 164 -6.49 5.61 -0.77
N ALA A 165 -5.75 4.72 -0.09
CA ALA A 165 -4.34 4.88 0.22
C ALA A 165 -3.43 4.74 -1.01
N SER A 166 -3.79 3.87 -1.95
CA SER A 166 -3.13 3.76 -3.26
C SER A 166 -3.52 4.85 -4.27
N SER A 167 -4.47 5.74 -3.95
CA SER A 167 -4.97 6.72 -4.91
C SER A 167 -4.08 7.96 -4.95
N PRO A 168 -3.55 8.38 -6.12
CA PRO A 168 -2.80 9.64 -6.23
C PRO A 168 -3.65 10.90 -5.94
N ALA A 169 -4.94 10.76 -5.66
CA ALA A 169 -5.80 11.85 -5.19
C ALA A 169 -5.55 12.26 -3.71
N SER A 170 -5.00 11.38 -2.87
CA SER A 170 -4.64 11.67 -1.47
C SER A 170 -3.25 12.33 -1.32
N THR A 171 -2.58 12.60 -2.44
CA THR A 171 -1.21 13.12 -2.51
C THR A 171 -1.15 14.63 -2.24
N PRO A 172 -0.23 15.11 -1.37
CA PRO A 172 0.09 16.54 -1.25
C PRO A 172 0.46 17.15 -2.61
N ARG A 173 0.10 18.41 -2.86
CA ARG A 173 0.24 19.06 -4.19
C ARG A 173 1.65 19.00 -4.80
N SER A 174 2.71 18.87 -4.00
CA SER A 174 4.11 18.76 -4.43
C SER A 174 4.39 17.53 -5.29
N THR A 175 3.97 16.33 -4.89
CA THR A 175 4.33 15.06 -5.58
C THR A 175 3.49 14.79 -6.84
N ARG A 176 2.39 15.55 -7.03
CA ARG A 176 1.40 15.36 -8.10
C ARG A 176 1.95 15.51 -9.53
N ARG A 177 3.16 16.06 -9.71
CA ARG A 177 3.83 16.16 -11.02
C ARG A 177 4.41 14.82 -11.52
N ALA A 178 4.70 13.87 -10.63
CA ALA A 178 5.34 12.60 -10.98
C ALA A 178 4.37 11.51 -11.53
N SER A 179 3.07 11.62 -11.25
CA SER A 179 2.10 10.53 -11.50
C SER A 179 1.58 10.44 -12.95
N ARG A 180 2.29 11.00 -13.94
CA ARG A 180 1.81 11.12 -15.33
C ARG A 180 2.55 10.26 -16.36
N SER A 181 3.61 9.55 -15.99
CA SER A 181 4.63 9.10 -16.96
C SER A 181 5.15 7.66 -16.81
N SER A 182 4.50 6.77 -16.03
CA SER A 182 4.93 5.37 -15.94
C SER A 182 3.77 4.38 -16.00
N ALA A 183 3.72 3.65 -17.12
CA ALA A 183 3.06 2.35 -17.22
C ALA A 183 4.10 1.24 -16.99
N ALA A 184 3.63 0.08 -16.57
CA ALA A 184 4.36 -1.17 -16.27
C ALA A 184 5.11 -1.26 -14.91
N ARG A 185 4.73 -2.32 -14.17
CA ARG A 185 5.33 -2.92 -12.94
C ARG A 185 5.14 -2.27 -11.56
N TRP A 186 4.68 -1.03 -11.43
CA TRP A 186 4.10 -0.52 -10.17
C TRP A 186 2.83 0.28 -10.49
N THR A 187 1.71 0.03 -9.81
CA THR A 187 0.38 0.50 -10.24
C THR A 187 -0.54 0.95 -9.10
N CYS A 188 -0.17 2.06 -8.42
CA CYS A 188 -1.15 2.85 -7.67
C CYS A 188 -2.30 3.23 -8.62
N THR A 189 -3.47 2.60 -8.42
CA THR A 189 -4.43 2.41 -9.51
C THR A 189 -5.27 3.66 -9.74
N ALA A 190 -5.11 4.30 -10.90
CA ALA A 190 -5.95 5.41 -11.33
C ALA A 190 -7.28 4.90 -11.88
N PHE A 191 -8.36 5.04 -11.11
CA PHE A 191 -9.72 4.78 -11.60
C PHE A 191 -10.16 5.89 -12.58
N SER A 192 -10.30 5.53 -13.85
CA SER A 192 -10.76 6.43 -14.92
C SER A 192 -12.13 6.00 -15.43
N SER A 193 -13.20 6.53 -14.83
CA SER A 193 -14.55 6.45 -15.38
C SER A 193 -15.06 7.83 -15.81
N ARG A 194 -14.92 8.13 -17.11
CA ARG A 194 -15.85 9.03 -17.82
C ARG A 194 -15.84 8.78 -19.32
N THR A 195 -16.77 7.91 -19.71
CA THR A 195 -17.57 7.98 -20.93
C THR A 195 -17.38 9.22 -21.82
N ARG A 196 -17.03 8.97 -23.09
CA ARG A 196 -17.74 9.57 -24.24
C ARG A 196 -17.64 8.66 -25.48
N ARG A 197 -18.76 8.55 -26.19
CA ARG A 197 -18.86 7.87 -27.50
C ARG A 197 -18.12 8.67 -28.57
N CYS A 198 -17.46 7.95 -29.49
CA CYS A 198 -17.45 8.18 -30.95
C CYS A 198 -16.80 6.92 -31.56
N ALA A 199 -17.56 6.00 -32.15
CA ALA A 199 -18.00 6.06 -33.55
C ALA A 199 -16.84 5.94 -34.55
N SER A 200 -16.51 4.71 -34.95
CA SER A 200 -16.77 4.26 -36.34
C SER A 200 -16.36 2.80 -36.54
N SER A 201 -17.28 1.99 -37.06
CA SER A 201 -16.96 0.70 -37.66
C SER A 201 -16.23 0.89 -38.99
N ARG A 202 -15.13 0.16 -39.20
CA ARG A 202 -14.57 -0.09 -40.54
C ARG A 202 -14.17 -1.56 -40.69
N ARG A 203 -15.10 -2.35 -41.22
CA ARG A 203 -14.81 -3.51 -42.07
C ARG A 203 -15.45 -3.26 -43.44
N ALA A 204 -14.84 -3.83 -44.47
CA ALA A 204 -14.98 -3.35 -45.84
C ALA A 204 -16.20 -3.90 -46.59
N SER A 205 -16.73 -3.10 -47.52
CA SER A 205 -17.28 -3.56 -48.80
C SER A 205 -17.39 -2.40 -49.81
N VAL A 206 -16.83 -2.64 -50.99
CA VAL A 206 -17.02 -1.95 -52.30
C VAL A 206 -17.94 -2.90 -53.11
N PRO A 207 -18.87 -2.51 -54.04
CA PRO A 207 -18.79 -1.50 -55.12
C PRO A 207 -20.08 -0.61 -55.21
N THR A 208 -20.51 0.11 -56.28
CA THR A 208 -20.12 0.25 -57.72
C THR A 208 -20.59 1.61 -58.31
N SER A 209 -20.04 2.00 -59.47
CA SER A 209 -20.66 2.77 -60.60
C SER A 209 -21.34 4.14 -60.39
N GLY A 210 -21.06 5.13 -61.25
CA GLY A 210 -21.94 6.32 -61.35
C GLY A 210 -21.45 7.63 -62.03
N ASN A 211 -20.77 7.56 -63.19
CA ASN A 211 -20.77 8.56 -64.29
C ASN A 211 -21.10 10.07 -64.01
N SER A 212 -20.18 11.02 -64.30
CA SER A 212 -20.39 12.08 -65.34
C SER A 212 -19.31 13.18 -65.42
N LYS A 213 -19.16 13.71 -66.65
CA LYS A 213 -18.19 14.66 -67.22
C LYS A 213 -18.09 16.04 -66.55
N GLY A 214 -16.94 16.72 -66.70
CA GLY A 214 -16.81 18.14 -66.36
C GLY A 214 -15.50 18.85 -66.76
N ARG A 215 -15.29 19.06 -68.08
CA ARG A 215 -14.17 19.75 -68.75
C ARG A 215 -12.84 19.00 -68.84
#